data_AF-A0A068SGC0-F1
#
_entry.id   AF-A0A068SGC0-F1
#
_cell.length_a   1.000
_cell.length_b   1.000
_cell.length_c   1.000
_cell.angle_alpha   90.00
_cell.angle_beta   90.00
_cell.angle_gamma   90.00
#
_symmetry.space_group_name_H-M   'P 1'
#
loop_
_entity.id
_entity.type
_entity.pdbx_description
1 polymer ?
#
loop_
_entity_poly.entity_id
_entity_poly.type
_entity_poly.pdbx_seq_one_letter_code
_entity_poly.pdbx_strand_id
1 'polypeptide(L)'
;MPAPQLTDRRPDTVPVLTDNIAEQVRPYLPRRFRVAPQWSLLYSLDQHGTSLATLYRRAKANRGPCVLAIKDDNDLVFGAFLNETLKPSTSYYGTGECFLWTEKNQHVKIFPWTGKNEYMILADTDFIAMGGGDGKFGLWINADLERGYSEQCPTFDNEPLSTSSEFNCIQLELWGLRI
;
A
#
# COMPACT_ATOMS: atom_id res chain seq x y z
N MET A 1 9.22 -20.56 7.81
CA MET A 1 8.28 -19.90 8.75
C MET A 1 6.88 -20.09 8.18
N PRO A 2 5.85 -20.37 9.00
CA PRO A 2 4.48 -20.49 8.49
C PRO A 2 4.04 -19.16 7.87
N ALA A 3 3.17 -19.22 6.84
CA ALA A 3 2.54 -18.06 6.19
C ALA A 3 1.99 -17.04 7.21
N PRO A 4 2.00 -15.73 6.93
CA PRO A 4 1.32 -14.79 7.80
C PRO A 4 -0.19 -15.05 7.72
N GLN A 5 -0.88 -15.07 8.84
CA GLN A 5 -2.35 -15.17 8.83
C GLN A 5 -2.96 -13.79 8.60
N LEU A 6 -3.83 -13.68 7.59
CA LEU A 6 -4.61 -12.47 7.33
C LEU A 6 -5.88 -12.47 8.20
N THR A 7 -6.01 -11.51 9.12
CA THR A 7 -7.11 -11.44 10.10
C THR A 7 -8.00 -10.21 9.91
N ASP A 8 -9.18 -10.21 10.54
CA ASP A 8 -10.13 -9.09 10.60
C ASP A 8 -10.84 -8.70 9.28
N ARG A 9 -10.52 -9.39 8.18
CA ARG A 9 -11.36 -9.38 6.97
C ARG A 9 -12.65 -10.16 7.22
N ARG A 10 -13.79 -9.58 6.85
CA ARG A 10 -15.09 -10.26 6.92
C ARG A 10 -15.22 -11.25 5.76
N PRO A 11 -15.83 -12.43 5.99
CA PRO A 11 -15.90 -13.50 5.00
C PRO A 11 -16.77 -13.17 3.78
N ASP A 12 -17.62 -12.16 3.87
CA ASP A 12 -18.53 -11.67 2.81
C ASP A 12 -17.87 -10.67 1.85
N THR A 13 -16.58 -10.36 2.04
CA THR A 13 -15.85 -9.37 1.23
C THR A 13 -14.89 -9.99 0.24
N VAL A 14 -14.60 -9.26 -0.83
CA VAL A 14 -13.68 -9.71 -1.88
C VAL A 14 -12.22 -9.45 -1.47
N PRO A 15 -11.36 -10.48 -1.37
CA PRO A 15 -9.95 -10.29 -1.05
C PRO A 15 -9.19 -9.47 -2.10
N VAL A 16 -8.43 -8.47 -1.66
CA VAL A 16 -7.42 -7.79 -2.50
C VAL A 16 -6.04 -8.39 -2.24
N LEU A 17 -5.55 -8.27 -0.99
CA LEU A 17 -4.31 -8.92 -0.57
C LEU A 17 -4.60 -10.39 -0.24
N THR A 18 -4.18 -11.31 -1.11
CA THR A 18 -4.33 -12.75 -0.88
C THR A 18 -3.16 -13.30 -0.05
N ASP A 19 -3.31 -14.52 0.49
CA ASP A 19 -2.21 -15.20 1.19
C ASP A 19 -0.97 -15.36 0.29
N ASN A 20 -1.17 -15.68 -0.99
CA ASN A 20 -0.08 -15.77 -1.97
C ASN A 20 0.67 -14.43 -2.14
N ILE A 21 -0.05 -13.31 -2.25
CA ILE A 21 0.58 -11.99 -2.35
C ILE A 21 1.32 -11.66 -1.04
N ALA A 22 0.69 -11.90 0.11
CA ALA A 22 1.30 -11.65 1.42
C ALA A 22 2.59 -12.47 1.61
N GLU A 23 2.60 -13.73 1.19
CA GLU A 23 3.79 -14.59 1.22
C GLU A 23 4.92 -14.09 0.31
N GLN A 24 4.60 -13.53 -0.86
CA GLN A 24 5.60 -13.00 -1.78
C GLN A 24 6.13 -11.61 -1.36
N VAL A 25 5.29 -10.77 -0.74
CA VAL A 25 5.70 -9.47 -0.19
C VAL A 25 6.56 -9.65 1.07
N ARG A 26 6.25 -10.65 1.90
CA ARG A 26 6.85 -10.84 3.24
C ARG A 26 8.40 -10.89 3.25
N PRO A 27 9.10 -11.56 2.34
CA PRO A 27 10.57 -11.59 2.30
C PRO A 27 11.23 -10.22 2.17
N TYR A 28 10.51 -9.23 1.63
CA TYR A 28 11.02 -7.88 1.37
C TYR A 28 10.76 -6.92 2.52
N LEU A 29 9.89 -7.28 3.46
CA LEU A 29 9.69 -6.53 4.69
C LEU A 29 10.99 -6.42 5.50
N PRO A 30 11.14 -5.40 6.35
CA PRO A 30 12.20 -5.37 7.34
C PRO A 30 12.23 -6.64 8.18
N ARG A 31 13.43 -7.14 8.52
CA ARG A 31 13.63 -8.44 9.20
C ARG A 31 12.72 -8.64 10.41
N ARG A 32 12.51 -7.58 11.20
CA ARG A 32 11.63 -7.58 12.39
C ARG A 32 10.17 -7.90 12.05
N PHE A 33 9.65 -7.45 10.92
CA PHE A 33 8.26 -7.69 10.52
C PHE A 33 8.06 -9.00 9.75
N ARG A 34 9.14 -9.63 9.27
CA ARG A 34 9.05 -10.96 8.64
C ARG A 34 8.58 -12.05 9.61
N VAL A 35 8.76 -11.85 10.91
CA VAL A 35 8.32 -12.80 11.94
C VAL A 35 6.91 -12.51 12.46
N ALA A 36 6.25 -11.44 11.99
CA ALA A 36 4.88 -11.12 12.37
C ALA A 36 3.96 -12.31 12.03
N PRO A 37 3.30 -12.92 13.03
CA PRO A 37 2.47 -14.11 12.79
C PRO A 37 1.16 -13.77 12.08
N GLN A 38 0.70 -12.52 12.21
CA GLN A 38 -0.60 -12.07 11.75
C GLN A 38 -0.48 -10.68 11.12
N TRP A 39 -1.20 -10.47 10.02
CA TRP A 39 -1.45 -9.16 9.45
C TRP A 39 -2.94 -8.87 9.64
N SER A 40 -3.24 -7.78 10.35
CA SER A 40 -4.61 -7.41 10.70
C SER A 40 -5.16 -6.37 9.74
N LEU A 41 -6.37 -6.58 9.21
CA LEU A 41 -7.02 -5.61 8.35
C LEU A 41 -7.39 -4.35 9.14
N LEU A 42 -6.76 -3.23 8.78
CA LEU A 42 -7.04 -1.92 9.37
C LEU A 42 -8.19 -1.24 8.64
N TYR A 43 -8.21 -1.32 7.32
CA TYR A 43 -9.18 -0.65 6.46
C TYR A 43 -9.44 -1.46 5.19
N SER A 44 -10.66 -1.36 4.67
CA SER A 44 -11.10 -1.96 3.41
C SER A 44 -12.25 -1.11 2.88
N LEU A 45 -12.27 -0.82 1.57
CA LEU A 45 -13.40 -0.11 0.95
C LEU A 45 -14.71 -0.85 1.18
N ASP A 46 -14.71 -2.17 0.93
CA ASP A 46 -15.88 -3.04 1.07
C ASP A 46 -16.45 -3.04 2.50
N GLN A 47 -15.59 -2.96 3.52
CA GLN A 47 -16.02 -3.01 4.92
C GLN A 47 -16.30 -1.65 5.57
N HIS A 48 -15.65 -0.60 5.09
CA HIS A 48 -15.53 0.67 5.82
C HIS A 48 -15.88 1.92 5.00
N GLY A 49 -16.25 1.76 3.72
CA GLY A 49 -16.67 2.85 2.83
C GLY A 49 -15.52 3.52 2.07
N THR A 50 -15.78 4.64 1.42
CA THR A 50 -14.88 5.36 0.50
C THR A 50 -14.32 6.67 1.08
N SER A 51 -13.95 6.67 2.37
CA SER A 51 -13.55 7.90 3.06
C SER A 51 -12.11 7.84 3.55
N LEU A 52 -11.23 8.67 2.96
CA LEU A 52 -9.85 8.83 3.43
C LEU A 52 -9.77 9.23 4.92
N ALA A 53 -10.68 10.07 5.40
CA ALA A 53 -10.78 10.40 6.83
C ALA A 53 -11.07 9.16 7.70
N THR A 54 -11.92 8.23 7.23
CA THR A 54 -12.17 6.96 7.92
C THR A 54 -10.95 6.05 7.86
N LEU A 55 -10.24 6.01 6.74
CA LEU A 55 -8.96 5.30 6.61
C LEU A 55 -7.97 5.79 7.67
N TYR A 56 -7.71 7.10 7.77
CA TYR A 56 -6.78 7.63 8.77
C TYR A 56 -7.21 7.34 10.21
N ARG A 57 -8.51 7.46 10.52
CA ARG A 57 -9.04 7.13 11.85
C ARG A 57 -8.73 5.70 12.25
N ARG A 58 -8.88 4.74 11.32
CA ARG A 58 -8.60 3.33 11.55
C ARG A 58 -7.10 3.01 11.54
N ALA A 59 -6.35 3.60 10.61
CA ALA A 59 -4.90 3.46 10.53
C ALA A 59 -4.19 3.93 11.80
N LYS A 60 -4.69 5.00 12.44
CA LYS A 60 -4.15 5.54 13.71
C LYS A 60 -4.20 4.55 14.88
N ALA A 61 -5.12 3.59 14.87
CA ALA A 61 -5.16 2.53 15.88
C ALA A 61 -3.97 1.57 15.76
N ASN A 62 -3.29 1.54 14.61
CA ASN A 62 -2.07 0.79 14.37
C ASN A 62 -0.88 1.77 14.30
N ARG A 63 -0.05 1.81 15.34
CA ARG A 63 1.19 2.63 15.35
C ARG A 63 2.36 1.97 14.59
N GLY A 64 2.10 0.86 13.89
CA GLY A 64 3.11 0.06 13.19
C GLY A 64 3.13 0.31 11.68
N PRO A 65 3.99 -0.43 10.96
CA PRO A 65 4.00 -0.42 9.51
C PRO A 65 2.71 -1.02 8.94
N CYS A 66 2.46 -0.76 7.67
CA CYS A 66 1.33 -1.33 6.96
C CYS A 66 1.66 -1.72 5.51
N VAL A 67 0.86 -2.62 4.96
CA VAL A 67 0.82 -2.96 3.53
C VAL A 67 -0.47 -2.40 2.97
N LEU A 68 -0.35 -1.51 1.99
CA LEU A 68 -1.45 -1.03 1.16
C LEU A 68 -1.59 -1.96 -0.04
N ALA A 69 -2.81 -2.39 -0.34
CA ALA A 69 -3.16 -3.15 -1.53
C ALA A 69 -4.36 -2.51 -2.21
N ILE A 70 -4.28 -2.33 -3.53
CA ILE A 70 -5.30 -1.73 -4.40
C ILE A 70 -5.58 -2.72 -5.51
N LYS A 71 -6.86 -2.89 -5.84
CA LYS A 71 -7.33 -3.55 -7.05
C LYS A 71 -7.98 -2.53 -7.96
N ASP A 72 -7.55 -2.47 -9.21
CA ASP A 72 -8.13 -1.58 -10.22
C ASP A 72 -9.30 -2.23 -10.99
N ASP A 73 -9.84 -1.48 -11.95
CA ASP A 73 -10.92 -1.89 -12.86
C ASP A 73 -10.48 -2.83 -13.98
N ASN A 74 -9.18 -3.15 -14.05
CA ASN A 74 -8.59 -4.15 -14.94
C ASN A 74 -8.15 -5.42 -14.18
N ASP A 75 -8.65 -5.60 -12.96
CA ASP A 75 -8.31 -6.69 -12.05
C ASP A 75 -6.83 -6.78 -11.63
N LEU A 76 -6.02 -5.75 -11.89
CA LEU A 76 -4.63 -5.72 -11.43
C LEU A 76 -4.56 -5.36 -9.94
N VAL A 77 -3.65 -6.03 -9.22
CA VAL A 77 -3.43 -5.79 -7.80
C VAL A 77 -2.02 -5.25 -7.57
N PHE A 78 -1.93 -4.12 -6.89
CA PHE A 78 -0.66 -3.44 -6.61
C PHE A 78 -0.75 -2.62 -5.33
N GLY A 79 0.37 -2.06 -4.89
CA GLY A 79 0.35 -1.21 -3.72
C GLY A 79 1.75 -0.93 -3.18
N ALA A 80 1.85 -0.88 -1.86
CA ALA A 80 3.12 -0.60 -1.21
C ALA A 80 3.22 -1.19 0.19
N PHE A 81 4.46 -1.24 0.67
CA PHE A 81 4.75 -1.32 2.09
C PHE A 81 5.16 0.05 2.60
N LEU A 82 4.55 0.46 3.72
CA LEU A 82 4.84 1.70 4.43
C LEU A 82 5.43 1.34 5.79
N ASN A 83 6.63 1.84 6.08
CA ASN A 83 7.29 1.59 7.37
C ASN A 83 6.61 2.32 8.54
N GLU A 84 5.79 3.34 8.25
CA GLU A 84 4.95 4.09 9.17
C GLU A 84 3.49 4.06 8.69
N THR A 85 2.55 4.07 9.64
CA THR A 85 1.11 4.12 9.33
C THR A 85 0.72 5.39 8.56
N LEU A 86 -0.40 5.33 7.85
CA LEU A 86 -0.95 6.47 7.11
C LEU A 86 -1.46 7.55 8.07
N LYS A 87 -0.98 8.78 7.87
CA LYS A 87 -1.36 9.96 8.64
C LYS A 87 -1.26 11.22 7.78
N PRO A 88 -2.15 12.21 7.93
CA PRO A 88 -1.98 13.51 7.31
C PRO A 88 -0.66 14.16 7.76
N SER A 89 0.12 14.69 6.81
CA SER A 89 1.41 15.33 7.02
C SER A 89 1.65 16.41 5.96
N THR A 90 2.21 17.55 6.37
CA THR A 90 2.59 18.63 5.44
C THR A 90 3.92 18.40 4.73
N SER A 91 4.62 17.31 5.08
CA SER A 91 5.91 16.92 4.51
C SER A 91 5.97 15.42 4.28
N TYR A 92 6.86 14.98 3.39
CA TYR A 92 7.19 13.57 3.26
C TYR A 92 7.64 12.97 4.60
N TYR A 93 7.26 11.71 4.81
CA TYR A 93 7.66 10.91 5.96
C TYR A 93 7.89 9.45 5.56
N GLY A 94 8.32 8.62 6.51
CA GLY A 94 8.75 7.25 6.26
C GLY A 94 10.27 7.16 6.04
N THR A 95 10.73 5.95 5.74
CA THR A 95 12.16 5.65 5.53
C THR A 95 12.37 4.84 4.26
N GLY A 96 13.64 4.64 3.88
CA GLY A 96 14.02 3.75 2.78
C GLY A 96 13.65 2.26 2.94
N GLU A 97 12.97 1.89 4.02
CA GLU A 97 12.34 0.57 4.15
C GLU A 97 11.03 0.46 3.35
N CYS A 98 10.43 1.59 2.94
CA CYS A 98 9.27 1.60 2.05
C CYS A 98 9.60 1.03 0.67
N PHE A 99 8.60 0.44 0.01
CA PHE A 99 8.71 -0.04 -1.35
C PHE A 99 7.33 -0.11 -2.01
N LEU A 100 7.29 0.00 -3.33
CA LEU A 100 6.10 -0.29 -4.12
C LEU A 100 6.11 -1.76 -4.57
N TRP A 101 4.95 -2.29 -4.91
CA TRP A 101 4.83 -3.62 -5.49
C TRP A 101 3.65 -3.70 -6.47
N THR A 102 3.74 -4.61 -7.43
CA THR A 102 2.64 -4.95 -8.36
C THR A 102 2.61 -6.46 -8.56
N GLU A 103 1.42 -7.02 -8.70
CA GLU A 103 1.18 -8.42 -8.98
C GLU A 103 0.79 -8.58 -10.46
N LYS A 104 1.51 -9.44 -11.18
CA LYS A 104 1.19 -9.82 -12.55
C LYS A 104 1.36 -11.33 -12.71
N ASN A 105 0.34 -12.01 -13.24
CA ASN A 105 0.37 -13.45 -13.51
C ASN A 105 0.75 -14.30 -12.27
N GLN A 106 0.18 -14.00 -11.12
CA GLN A 106 0.43 -14.57 -9.80
C GLN A 106 1.83 -14.33 -9.22
N HIS A 107 2.59 -13.39 -9.79
CA HIS A 107 3.94 -13.04 -9.35
C HIS A 107 4.02 -11.58 -8.89
N VAL A 108 4.52 -11.37 -7.69
CA VAL A 108 4.74 -10.03 -7.12
C VAL A 108 6.12 -9.52 -7.54
N LYS A 109 6.15 -8.37 -8.20
CA LYS A 109 7.36 -7.58 -8.43
C LYS A 109 7.47 -6.48 -7.38
N ILE A 110 8.67 -6.28 -6.85
CA ILE A 110 8.99 -5.31 -5.79
C ILE A 110 9.87 -4.20 -6.34
N PHE A 111 9.58 -2.96 -5.95
CA PHE A 111 10.35 -1.76 -6.28
C PHE A 111 10.88 -1.12 -5.00
N PRO A 112 12.10 -1.52 -4.56
CA PRO A 112 12.71 -0.97 -3.36
C PRO A 112 13.17 0.47 -3.56
N TRP A 113 13.44 1.16 -2.46
CA TRP A 113 14.04 2.49 -2.50
C TRP A 113 15.37 2.50 -3.25
N THR A 114 15.55 3.49 -4.13
CA THR A 114 16.75 3.65 -4.98
C THR A 114 17.91 4.36 -4.29
N GLY A 115 17.67 5.05 -3.17
CA GLY A 115 18.65 5.95 -2.55
C GLY A 115 18.69 7.37 -3.14
N LYS A 116 17.90 7.70 -4.17
CA LYS A 116 18.01 8.99 -4.88
C LYS A 116 17.41 10.18 -4.12
N ASN A 117 16.36 9.97 -3.33
CA ASN A 117 15.68 10.99 -2.51
C ASN A 117 14.93 10.34 -1.34
N GLU A 118 14.33 11.13 -0.44
CA GLU A 118 13.59 10.63 0.74
C GLU A 118 12.06 10.86 0.63
N TYR A 119 11.53 10.89 -0.60
CA TYR A 119 10.12 11.20 -0.87
C TYR A 119 9.23 9.95 -0.77
N MET A 120 9.23 9.29 0.40
CA MET A 120 8.60 7.97 0.58
C MET A 120 7.08 8.04 0.62
N ILE A 121 6.52 8.76 1.59
CA ILE A 121 5.07 8.85 1.81
C ILE A 121 4.70 10.32 1.95
N LEU A 122 3.70 10.77 1.18
CA LEU A 122 3.08 12.09 1.34
C LEU A 122 1.57 11.88 1.33
N ALA A 123 0.91 12.26 2.42
CA ALA A 123 -0.51 12.03 2.56
C ALA A 123 -1.11 13.20 3.34
N ASP A 124 -2.19 13.78 2.84
CA ASP A 124 -2.92 14.87 3.49
C ASP A 124 -4.43 14.58 3.49
N THR A 125 -5.29 15.58 3.63
CA THR A 125 -6.74 15.37 3.63
C THR A 125 -7.30 15.02 2.25
N ASP A 126 -6.54 15.30 1.19
CA ASP A 126 -7.01 15.30 -0.19
C ASP A 126 -6.45 14.11 -0.98
N PHE A 127 -5.33 13.54 -0.54
CA PHE A 127 -4.72 12.36 -1.18
C PHE A 127 -3.79 11.53 -0.29
N ILE A 128 -3.45 10.34 -0.78
CA ILE A 128 -2.29 9.55 -0.35
C ILE A 128 -1.37 9.37 -1.55
N ALA A 129 -0.07 9.57 -1.36
CA ALA A 129 0.95 9.36 -2.37
C ALA A 129 2.18 8.66 -1.80
N MET A 130 2.83 7.87 -2.65
CA MET A 130 4.03 7.13 -2.33
C MET A 130 5.03 7.20 -3.48
N GLY A 131 6.27 7.55 -3.13
CA GLY A 131 7.38 7.69 -4.06
C GLY A 131 7.23 8.95 -4.91
N GLY A 132 7.92 10.03 -4.53
CA GLY A 132 7.87 11.30 -5.24
C GLY A 132 9.12 11.62 -6.06
N GLY A 133 9.01 12.64 -6.89
CA GLY A 133 10.15 13.22 -7.63
C GLY A 133 9.79 13.51 -9.08
N ASP A 134 10.49 14.48 -9.67
CA ASP A 134 10.25 14.94 -11.05
C ASP A 134 8.78 15.32 -11.34
N GLY A 135 8.05 15.77 -10.31
CA GLY A 135 6.63 16.15 -10.42
C GLY A 135 5.65 14.98 -10.49
N LYS A 136 6.11 13.74 -10.24
CA LYS A 136 5.32 12.51 -10.37
C LYS A 136 5.29 11.70 -9.08
N PHE A 137 4.32 10.80 -9.00
CA PHE A 137 4.18 9.84 -7.92
C PHE A 137 4.20 8.40 -8.42
N GLY A 138 4.92 7.53 -7.71
CA GLY A 138 4.93 6.09 -7.94
C GLY A 138 3.56 5.47 -7.76
N LEU A 139 2.82 5.94 -6.75
CA LEU A 139 1.42 5.64 -6.53
C LEU A 139 0.75 6.85 -5.86
N TRP A 140 -0.39 7.28 -6.36
CA TRP A 140 -1.22 8.36 -5.82
C TRP A 140 -2.69 7.94 -5.86
N ILE A 141 -3.47 8.31 -4.86
CA ILE A 141 -4.93 8.10 -4.82
C ILE A 141 -5.64 9.27 -4.13
N ASN A 142 -6.80 9.67 -4.66
CA ASN A 142 -7.58 10.80 -4.16
C ASN A 142 -8.32 10.50 -2.83
N ALA A 143 -8.89 11.54 -2.21
CA ALA A 143 -9.61 11.46 -0.94
C ALA A 143 -10.84 10.53 -0.93
N ASP A 144 -11.49 10.36 -2.08
CA ASP A 144 -12.63 9.46 -2.22
C ASP A 144 -12.19 8.00 -2.42
N LEU A 145 -10.88 7.75 -2.58
CA LEU A 145 -10.30 6.43 -2.83
C LEU A 145 -10.85 5.75 -4.10
N GLU A 146 -11.18 6.56 -5.11
CA GLU A 146 -11.79 6.10 -6.36
C GLU A 146 -10.86 6.26 -7.56
N ARG A 147 -10.04 7.30 -7.58
CA ARG A 147 -9.15 7.61 -8.72
C ARG A 147 -7.72 7.69 -8.25
N GLY A 148 -6.84 7.09 -9.03
CA GLY A 148 -5.41 7.13 -8.74
C GLY A 148 -4.53 7.24 -9.96
N TYR A 149 -3.26 7.53 -9.68
CA TYR A 149 -2.20 7.60 -10.67
C TYR A 149 -1.03 6.73 -10.23
N SER A 150 -0.33 6.14 -11.20
CA SER A 150 0.94 5.48 -10.97
C SER A 150 1.88 5.76 -12.13
N GLU A 151 2.96 6.48 -11.85
CA GLU A 151 3.98 6.83 -12.83
C GLU A 151 5.37 6.37 -12.35
N GLN A 152 6.34 6.39 -13.26
CA GLN A 152 7.73 6.19 -12.86
C GLN A 152 8.20 7.37 -12.02
N CYS A 153 8.80 7.07 -10.86
CA CYS A 153 9.37 8.06 -9.96
C CYS A 153 10.83 7.74 -9.60
N PRO A 154 11.67 8.75 -9.29
CA PRO A 154 13.05 8.52 -8.87
C PRO A 154 13.19 7.75 -7.55
N THR A 155 12.22 7.84 -6.63
CA THR A 155 12.31 7.18 -5.31
C THR A 155 12.39 5.66 -5.42
N PHE A 156 11.64 5.06 -6.34
CA PHE A 156 11.52 3.60 -6.46
C PHE A 156 11.93 3.05 -7.84
N ASP A 157 12.11 3.92 -8.83
CA ASP A 157 12.36 3.55 -10.23
C ASP A 157 11.38 2.47 -10.74
N ASN A 158 10.13 2.59 -10.31
CA ASN A 158 9.05 1.69 -10.69
C ASN A 158 8.57 1.99 -12.11
N GLU A 159 8.13 0.97 -12.84
CA GLU A 159 7.17 1.21 -13.92
C GLU A 159 5.79 1.59 -13.35
N PRO A 160 4.86 2.13 -14.18
CA PRO A 160 3.45 2.21 -13.80
C PRO A 160 2.94 0.88 -13.25
N LEU A 161 2.34 0.93 -12.07
CA LEU A 161 1.88 -0.27 -11.34
C LEU A 161 0.62 -0.87 -11.95
N SER A 162 -0.17 -0.04 -12.64
CA SER A 162 -1.38 -0.43 -13.39
C SER A 162 -1.09 -0.55 -14.90
N THR A 163 -2.10 -0.89 -15.71
CA THR A 163 -1.97 -0.95 -17.18
C THR A 163 -1.66 0.42 -17.78
N SER A 164 -2.19 1.48 -17.18
CA SER A 164 -2.01 2.88 -17.59
C SER A 164 -1.45 3.73 -16.45
N SER A 165 -1.14 5.00 -16.73
CA SER A 165 -0.75 5.93 -15.67
C SER A 165 -1.93 6.29 -14.76
N GLU A 166 -3.16 6.26 -15.27
CA GLU A 166 -4.38 6.48 -14.48
C GLU A 166 -5.09 5.15 -14.23
N PHE A 167 -5.74 5.00 -13.08
CA PHE A 167 -6.57 3.83 -12.76
C PHE A 167 -7.79 4.22 -11.92
N ASN A 168 -8.86 3.44 -12.04
CA ASN A 168 -9.99 3.50 -11.12
C ASN A 168 -9.79 2.45 -10.03
N CYS A 169 -9.81 2.86 -8.77
CA CYS A 169 -9.72 1.97 -7.63
C CYS A 169 -11.08 1.32 -7.37
N ILE A 170 -11.14 -0.01 -7.51
CA ILE A 170 -12.36 -0.78 -7.26
C ILE A 170 -12.36 -1.33 -5.83
N GLN A 171 -11.19 -1.76 -5.34
CA GLN A 171 -11.02 -2.21 -3.97
C GLN A 171 -9.68 -1.70 -3.42
N LEU A 172 -9.65 -1.43 -2.13
CA LEU A 172 -8.43 -1.05 -1.40
C LEU A 172 -8.47 -1.68 -0.02
N GLU A 173 -7.36 -2.24 0.40
CA GLU A 173 -7.14 -2.76 1.75
C GLU A 173 -5.85 -2.20 2.36
N LEU A 174 -5.90 -1.93 3.67
CA LEU A 174 -4.73 -1.53 4.46
C LEU A 174 -4.51 -2.56 5.58
N TRP A 175 -3.35 -3.18 5.59
CA TRP A 175 -3.00 -4.27 6.50
C TRP A 175 -1.91 -3.84 7.47
N GLY A 176 -2.17 -3.93 8.77
CA GLY A 176 -1.20 -3.60 9.81
C GLY A 176 -0.38 -4.83 10.21
N LEU A 177 0.93 -4.66 10.38
CA LEU A 177 1.81 -5.72 10.87
C LEU A 177 2.10 -5.51 12.35
N ARG A 178 1.77 -6.51 13.16
CA ARG A 178 2.03 -6.52 14.61
C ARG A 178 3.01 -7.64 14.94
N ILE A 179 3.98 -7.33 15.79
CA ILE A 179 4.93 -8.29 16.38
C ILE A 179 4.54 -8.47 17.83
#